data_AF-A0A9P7N3L2-F1
#
_entry.id   AF-A0A9P7N3L2-F1
#
_cell.length_a   1.000
_cell.length_b   1.000
_cell.length_c   1.000
_cell.angle_alpha   90.00
_cell.angle_beta   90.00
_cell.angle_gamma   90.00
#
_symmetry.space_group_name_H-M   'P 1'
#
loop_
_entity.id
_entity.type
_entity.pdbx_description
1 polymer ?
#
loop_
_entity_poly.entity_id
_entity_poly.type
_entity_poly.pdbx_seq_one_letter_code
_entity_poly.pdbx_strand_id
1 'polypeptide(L)'
;MHLNTTTYIHTTDTAINAPVHYGSLLSCITTSTSTRTRIKVPDLCRIIAGPIIARILGEYGAEFLKVTSPHLSDVPFFQVDGNMGKRAAELDLKAPQGRKIFEQLLGHVDVVIDGYRPGALDKLGYGPKTMADIAVKRGKGIVYVNENCFGYEGEWAGRPGWQQVADCVTGIAWELGQFMGLDESVVPPFPISDYGTGCIGAITALAGLYHRTTKGGLWHGMASLLHYDLLLFKVGLLPESVQTELRQQAGPDFLALRHAHSVDQISGTALRRMRKL
;
A
#
# COMPACT_ATOMS: atom_id res chain seq x y z
N MET A 1 28.75 18.35 14.04
CA MET A 1 28.11 19.64 14.34
C MET A 1 26.61 19.39 14.34
N HIS A 2 26.00 19.39 15.53
CA HIS A 2 24.57 19.08 15.72
C HIS A 2 23.70 20.22 15.20
N LEU A 3 22.63 19.88 14.47
CA LEU A 3 21.46 20.74 14.31
C LEU A 3 20.22 19.92 14.62
N ASN A 4 19.76 20.09 15.87
CA ASN A 4 18.39 19.87 16.29
C ASN A 4 17.52 21.01 15.74
N THR A 5 16.40 20.68 15.12
CA THR A 5 15.26 21.59 15.03
C THR A 5 13.97 20.80 15.16
N THR A 6 13.52 20.69 16.40
CA THR A 6 12.18 20.25 16.76
C THR A 6 11.20 21.40 16.50
N THR A 7 10.24 21.23 15.61
CA THR A 7 9.08 22.13 15.49
C THR A 7 7.87 21.44 16.10
N TYR A 8 7.50 21.87 17.31
CA TYR A 8 6.25 21.48 17.97
C TYR A 8 5.09 22.27 17.36
N ILE A 9 4.10 21.57 16.81
CA ILE A 9 2.77 22.15 16.59
C ILE A 9 1.98 21.88 17.88
N HIS A 10 1.77 22.94 18.67
CA HIS A 10 0.84 22.91 19.80
C HIS A 10 -0.59 22.91 19.28
N THR A 11 -1.27 21.76 19.37
CA THR A 11 -2.73 21.70 19.38
C THR A 11 -3.18 21.40 20.81
N THR A 12 -3.83 22.36 21.44
CA THR A 12 -4.49 22.21 22.74
C THR A 12 -5.74 21.34 22.58
N ASP A 13 -5.56 20.03 22.55
CA ASP A 13 -6.64 19.07 22.79
C ASP A 13 -6.06 17.77 23.34
N THR A 14 -6.19 17.55 24.65
CA THR A 14 -5.55 16.45 25.40
C THR A 14 -6.22 15.08 25.20
N ALA A 15 -7.06 14.92 24.18
CA ALA A 15 -7.84 13.70 23.96
C ALA A 15 -7.35 12.80 22.80
N ILE A 16 -6.37 13.20 21.98
CA ILE A 16 -6.05 12.50 20.71
C ILE A 16 -4.80 11.60 20.78
N ASN A 17 -3.95 11.70 21.81
CA ASN A 17 -2.65 10.99 21.86
C ASN A 17 -2.49 9.93 22.96
N ALA A 18 -3.58 9.35 23.47
CA ALA A 18 -3.44 8.19 24.36
C ALA A 18 -3.24 6.92 23.52
N PRO A 19 -2.18 6.11 23.74
CA PRO A 19 -2.12 4.77 23.16
C PRO A 19 -3.34 3.99 23.64
N VAL A 20 -4.14 3.50 22.70
CA VAL A 20 -5.37 2.81 23.06
C VAL A 20 -4.99 1.46 23.68
N HIS A 21 -5.19 1.33 24.99
CA HIS A 21 -4.86 0.11 25.74
C HIS A 21 -5.56 -1.12 25.16
N TYR A 22 -4.87 -2.27 25.17
CA TYR A 22 -5.26 -3.56 24.59
C TYR A 22 -6.73 -4.00 24.82
N GLY A 23 -7.40 -3.55 25.89
CA GLY A 23 -8.81 -3.86 26.15
C GLY A 23 -9.82 -3.15 25.23
N SER A 24 -9.42 -2.09 24.52
CA SER A 24 -10.30 -1.24 23.71
C SER A 24 -10.39 -1.61 22.21
N LEU A 25 -9.53 -2.53 21.74
CA LEU A 25 -9.48 -2.90 20.32
C LEU A 25 -10.76 -3.61 19.86
N LEU A 26 -11.39 -4.37 20.75
CA LEU A 26 -12.67 -5.05 20.49
C LEU A 26 -13.84 -4.06 20.39
N SER A 27 -13.84 -2.97 21.18
CA SER A 27 -14.94 -1.99 21.17
C SER A 27 -14.89 -1.05 19.97
N CYS A 28 -13.71 -0.88 19.36
CA CYS A 28 -13.60 -0.11 18.12
C CYS A 28 -14.42 -0.72 16.98
N ILE A 29 -14.49 -2.05 16.89
CA ILE A 29 -15.16 -2.72 15.77
C ILE A 29 -16.69 -2.83 15.97
N THR A 30 -17.22 -2.48 17.15
CA THR A 30 -18.62 -2.79 17.53
C THR A 30 -19.53 -1.57 17.71
N THR A 31 -19.05 -0.33 17.54
CA THR A 31 -19.83 0.89 17.84
C THR A 31 -20.55 1.53 16.65
N SER A 32 -20.58 0.91 15.47
CA SER A 32 -21.35 1.45 14.34
C SER A 32 -22.84 1.12 14.47
N THR A 33 -23.67 2.14 14.67
CA THR A 33 -25.15 2.09 14.66
C THR A 33 -25.76 1.89 13.26
N SER A 34 -24.95 1.52 12.26
CA SER A 34 -25.42 1.20 10.91
C SER A 34 -25.88 -0.25 10.85
N THR A 35 -27.12 -0.49 10.45
CA THR A 35 -27.70 -1.82 10.18
C THR A 35 -27.09 -2.55 8.98
N ARG A 36 -26.05 -1.99 8.34
CA ARG A 36 -25.30 -2.63 7.26
C ARG A 36 -24.09 -3.36 7.83
N THR A 37 -24.01 -4.67 7.60
CA THR A 37 -22.79 -5.45 7.83
C THR A 37 -21.67 -4.88 6.96
N ARG A 38 -20.72 -4.16 7.58
CA ARG A 38 -19.56 -3.61 6.89
C ARG A 38 -18.51 -4.70 6.66
N ILE A 39 -17.87 -4.67 5.49
CA ILE A 39 -16.71 -5.51 5.17
C ILE A 39 -15.56 -5.10 6.09
N LYS A 40 -14.98 -6.06 6.84
CA LYS A 40 -13.88 -5.80 7.78
C LYS A 40 -12.52 -6.13 7.15
N VAL A 41 -11.59 -5.18 7.18
CA VAL A 41 -10.32 -5.25 6.45
C VAL A 41 -9.13 -4.91 7.35
N PRO A 42 -8.46 -5.88 8.00
CA PRO A 42 -7.11 -5.67 8.51
C PRO A 42 -6.15 -5.37 7.35
N ASP A 43 -5.49 -4.22 7.46
CA ASP A 43 -4.45 -3.76 6.57
C ASP A 43 -3.09 -3.94 7.27
N LEU A 44 -2.32 -4.93 6.82
CA LEU A 44 -0.99 -5.26 7.36
C LEU A 44 0.14 -4.56 6.59
N CYS A 45 -0.17 -3.47 5.89
CA CYS A 45 0.76 -2.84 4.96
C CYS A 45 1.38 -1.55 5.51
N ARG A 46 2.50 -1.17 4.89
CA ARG A 46 3.26 0.05 5.16
C ARG A 46 3.45 0.81 3.85
N ILE A 47 3.85 2.08 3.95
CA ILE A 47 4.20 2.92 2.79
C ILE A 47 2.96 3.27 1.93
N ILE A 48 2.82 2.76 0.70
CA ILE A 48 1.84 3.29 -0.27
C ILE A 48 0.96 2.19 -0.89
N ALA A 49 1.52 1.26 -1.68
CA ALA A 49 0.73 0.33 -2.50
C ALA A 49 -0.36 -0.44 -1.73
N GLY A 50 0.03 -1.20 -0.70
CA GLY A 50 -0.91 -1.87 0.19
C GLY A 50 -1.92 -0.93 0.88
N PRO A 51 -1.49 0.19 1.51
CA PRO A 51 -2.41 1.15 2.09
C PRO A 51 -3.45 1.72 1.12
N ILE A 52 -3.12 1.89 -0.17
CA ILE A 52 -4.06 2.33 -1.21
C ILE A 52 -5.15 1.29 -1.48
N ILE A 53 -4.82 -0.02 -1.43
CA ILE A 53 -5.84 -1.10 -1.51
C ILE A 53 -6.91 -0.88 -0.44
N ALA A 54 -6.46 -0.74 0.81
CA ALA A 54 -7.36 -0.56 1.96
C ALA A 54 -8.16 0.74 1.87
N ARG A 55 -7.52 1.83 1.43
CA ARG A 55 -8.19 3.12 1.23
C ARG A 55 -9.32 3.01 0.21
N ILE A 56 -9.07 2.44 -0.97
CA ILE A 56 -10.10 2.27 -2.01
C ILE A 56 -11.28 1.46 -1.48
N LEU A 57 -11.03 0.34 -0.79
CA LEU A 57 -12.11 -0.44 -0.16
C LEU A 57 -12.88 0.37 0.89
N GLY A 58 -12.17 1.25 1.61
CA GLY A 58 -12.76 2.19 2.56
C GLY A 58 -13.73 3.18 1.94
N GLU A 59 -13.41 3.71 0.76
CA GLU A 59 -14.32 4.57 -0.02
C GLU A 59 -15.61 3.82 -0.43
N TYR A 60 -15.54 2.49 -0.60
CA TYR A 60 -16.72 1.63 -0.79
C TYR A 60 -17.45 1.25 0.52
N GLY A 61 -17.06 1.84 1.66
CA GLY A 61 -17.73 1.68 2.95
C GLY A 61 -17.22 0.53 3.81
N ALA A 62 -16.10 -0.10 3.45
CA ALA A 62 -15.43 -1.09 4.30
C ALA A 62 -14.93 -0.43 5.59
N GLU A 63 -14.83 -1.23 6.66
CA GLU A 63 -14.19 -0.85 7.91
C GLU A 63 -12.78 -1.42 7.92
N PHE A 64 -11.78 -0.56 8.06
CA PHE A 64 -10.38 -0.93 7.94
C PHE A 64 -9.59 -0.58 9.19
N LEU A 65 -8.77 -1.54 9.60
CA LEU A 65 -7.88 -1.44 10.74
C LEU A 65 -6.45 -1.64 10.23
N LYS A 66 -5.65 -0.57 10.21
CA LYS A 66 -4.21 -0.68 10.02
C LYS A 66 -3.62 -1.40 11.22
N VAL A 67 -2.94 -2.51 10.98
CA VAL A 67 -2.23 -3.27 12.01
C VAL A 67 -0.74 -3.28 11.68
N THR A 68 0.04 -2.60 12.51
CA THR A 68 1.50 -2.54 12.41
C THR A 68 2.16 -3.18 13.63
N SER A 69 3.48 -3.41 13.54
CA SER A 69 4.27 -3.82 14.69
C SER A 69 4.87 -2.59 15.38
N PRO A 70 4.92 -2.54 16.72
CA PRO A 70 5.59 -1.45 17.45
C PRO A 70 7.11 -1.39 17.16
N HIS A 71 7.66 -2.44 16.53
CA HIS A 71 9.08 -2.57 16.19
C HIS A 71 9.39 -2.21 14.74
N LEU A 72 8.41 -1.70 13.97
CA LEU A 72 8.58 -1.33 12.58
C LEU A 72 8.35 0.17 12.39
N SER A 73 9.34 0.85 11.82
CA SER A 73 9.19 2.26 11.44
C SER A 73 8.17 2.43 10.31
N ASP A 74 7.50 3.55 10.25
CA ASP A 74 6.71 3.94 9.07
C ASP A 74 7.11 5.37 8.67
N VAL A 75 6.69 5.82 7.49
CA VAL A 75 7.00 7.18 7.00
C VAL A 75 5.76 8.05 7.20
N PRO A 76 5.76 9.01 8.16
CA PRO A 76 4.57 9.79 8.50
C PRO A 76 3.92 10.51 7.31
N PHE A 77 4.74 10.98 6.36
CA PHE A 77 4.24 11.67 5.17
C PHE A 77 3.26 10.83 4.33
N PHE A 78 3.54 9.53 4.16
CA PHE A 78 2.65 8.64 3.41
C PHE A 78 1.36 8.28 4.18
N GLN A 79 1.33 8.51 5.50
CA GLN A 79 0.13 8.25 6.29
C GLN A 79 -1.00 9.23 5.97
N VAL A 80 -0.68 10.46 5.57
CA VAL A 80 -1.67 11.52 5.35
C VAL A 80 -2.64 11.17 4.24
N ASP A 81 -2.14 10.64 3.11
CA ASP A 81 -2.99 10.22 1.99
C ASP A 81 -3.45 8.77 2.12
N GLY A 82 -2.52 7.83 2.33
CA GLY A 82 -2.82 6.40 2.29
C GLY A 82 -3.65 5.88 3.45
N ASN A 83 -3.80 6.66 4.53
CA ASN A 83 -4.45 6.22 5.76
C ASN A 83 -5.60 7.11 6.26
N MET A 84 -6.13 7.98 5.38
CA MET A 84 -7.31 8.75 5.70
C MET A 84 -8.50 7.84 6.05
N GLY A 85 -9.15 8.11 7.18
CA GLY A 85 -10.28 7.33 7.69
C GLY A 85 -9.93 6.00 8.37
N LYS A 86 -8.64 5.58 8.45
CA LYS A 86 -8.30 4.30 9.09
C LYS A 86 -8.33 4.44 10.60
N ARG A 87 -8.71 3.35 11.25
CA ARG A 87 -8.27 3.09 12.64
C ARG A 87 -6.92 2.40 12.59
N ALA A 88 -6.07 2.66 13.58
CA ALA A 88 -4.75 2.07 13.65
C ALA A 88 -4.57 1.34 14.99
N ALA A 89 -3.84 0.23 14.96
CA ALA A 89 -3.44 -0.54 16.12
C ALA A 89 -2.03 -1.09 15.93
N GLU A 90 -1.28 -1.15 17.02
CA GLU A 90 0.01 -1.82 17.05
C GLU A 90 -0.14 -3.18 17.72
N LEU A 91 0.27 -4.25 17.03
CA LEU A 91 0.25 -5.61 17.55
C LEU A 91 1.63 -6.25 17.34
N ASP A 92 2.24 -6.70 18.43
CA ASP A 92 3.45 -7.53 18.36
C ASP A 92 3.08 -9.01 18.18
N LEU A 93 3.14 -9.49 16.94
CA LEU A 93 2.84 -10.88 16.59
C LEU A 93 3.92 -11.89 17.02
N LYS A 94 5.03 -11.41 17.60
CA LYS A 94 6.02 -12.28 18.27
C LYS A 94 5.66 -12.51 19.73
N ALA A 95 4.84 -11.65 20.33
CA ALA A 95 4.38 -11.80 21.70
C ALA A 95 3.10 -12.66 21.77
N PRO A 96 2.98 -13.60 22.72
CA PRO A 96 1.78 -14.43 22.86
C PRO A 96 0.47 -13.64 22.96
N GLN A 97 0.51 -12.47 23.62
CA GLN A 97 -0.66 -11.60 23.75
C GLN A 97 -1.06 -10.95 22.42
N GLY A 98 -0.11 -10.46 21.64
CA GLY A 98 -0.39 -9.87 20.32
C GLY A 98 -0.95 -10.91 19.34
N ARG A 99 -0.40 -12.13 19.38
CA ARG A 99 -0.92 -13.29 18.63
C ARG A 99 -2.38 -13.60 18.98
N LYS A 100 -2.70 -13.70 20.27
CA LYS A 100 -4.06 -13.97 20.74
C LYS A 100 -5.06 -12.93 20.25
N ILE A 101 -4.70 -11.65 20.30
CA ILE A 101 -5.56 -10.55 19.84
C ILE A 101 -5.72 -10.59 18.32
N PHE A 102 -4.65 -10.87 17.60
CA PHE A 102 -4.70 -10.98 16.14
C PHE A 102 -5.57 -12.16 15.68
N GLU A 103 -5.48 -13.31 16.34
CA GLU A 103 -6.33 -14.47 16.07
C GLU A 103 -7.82 -14.19 16.36
N GLN A 104 -8.12 -13.44 17.42
CA GLN A 104 -9.48 -12.95 17.68
C GLN A 104 -9.95 -12.03 16.56
N LEU A 105 -9.10 -11.09 16.12
CA LEU A 105 -9.41 -10.19 15.00
C LEU A 105 -9.74 -11.01 13.75
N LEU A 106 -8.88 -11.94 13.34
CA LEU A 106 -9.05 -12.79 12.14
C LEU A 106 -10.36 -13.60 12.15
N GLY A 107 -10.93 -13.90 13.32
CA GLY A 107 -12.25 -14.53 13.43
C GLY A 107 -13.37 -13.73 12.75
N HIS A 108 -13.22 -12.41 12.63
CA HIS A 108 -14.27 -11.49 12.20
C HIS A 108 -14.03 -10.82 10.84
N VAL A 109 -12.90 -11.06 10.17
CA VAL A 109 -12.48 -10.29 8.99
C VAL A 109 -13.09 -10.79 7.70
N ASP A 110 -13.19 -9.93 6.69
CA ASP A 110 -13.68 -10.30 5.36
C ASP A 110 -12.55 -10.36 4.33
N VAL A 111 -11.65 -9.38 4.39
CA VAL A 111 -10.49 -9.24 3.53
C VAL A 111 -9.26 -9.06 4.40
N VAL A 112 -8.15 -9.73 4.09
CA VAL A 112 -6.85 -9.47 4.71
C VAL A 112 -5.92 -8.95 3.63
N ILE A 113 -5.26 -7.81 3.89
CA ILE A 113 -4.27 -7.24 2.99
C ILE A 113 -2.89 -7.40 3.63
N ASP A 114 -1.96 -8.05 2.92
CA ASP A 114 -0.61 -8.36 3.40
C ASP A 114 0.46 -7.76 2.48
N GLY A 115 1.15 -6.72 2.96
CA GLY A 115 2.25 -6.06 2.25
C GLY A 115 3.63 -6.53 2.69
N TYR A 116 3.74 -7.62 3.46
CA TYR A 116 5.03 -8.15 3.89
C TYR A 116 5.66 -9.02 2.80
N ARG A 117 7.00 -9.17 2.88
CA ARG A 117 7.76 -10.05 1.99
C ARG A 117 7.21 -11.48 2.03
N PRO A 118 7.24 -12.21 0.91
CA PRO A 118 6.78 -13.60 0.87
C PRO A 118 7.39 -14.44 1.99
N GLY A 119 6.54 -15.18 2.71
CA GLY A 119 6.95 -16.01 3.84
C GLY A 119 7.13 -15.29 5.18
N ALA A 120 7.07 -13.96 5.24
CA ALA A 120 7.23 -13.23 6.50
C ALA A 120 6.06 -13.48 7.45
N LEU A 121 4.83 -13.41 6.92
CA LEU A 121 3.61 -13.67 7.69
C LEU A 121 3.45 -15.17 7.98
N ASP A 122 3.89 -16.04 7.06
CA ASP A 122 3.94 -17.50 7.26
C ASP A 122 4.84 -17.91 8.43
N LYS A 123 6.00 -17.28 8.59
CA LYS A 123 6.91 -17.52 9.74
C LYS A 123 6.28 -17.15 11.08
N LEU A 124 5.29 -16.25 11.06
CA LEU A 124 4.50 -15.92 12.24
C LEU A 124 3.28 -16.84 12.40
N GLY A 125 3.04 -17.76 11.46
CA GLY A 125 1.94 -18.71 11.47
C GLY A 125 0.64 -18.15 10.88
N TYR A 126 0.68 -17.02 10.17
CA TYR A 126 -0.51 -16.34 9.62
C TYR A 126 -0.51 -16.27 8.09
N GLY A 127 0.13 -17.24 7.44
CA GLY A 127 0.16 -17.37 5.98
C GLY A 127 -1.17 -17.81 5.35
N PRO A 128 -1.22 -17.96 4.01
CA PRO A 128 -2.43 -18.30 3.27
C PRO A 128 -3.12 -19.58 3.76
N LYS A 129 -2.34 -20.61 4.13
CA LYS A 129 -2.87 -21.86 4.67
C LYS A 129 -3.63 -21.63 5.99
N THR A 130 -3.06 -20.87 6.91
CA THR A 130 -3.73 -20.53 8.18
C THR A 130 -5.00 -19.72 7.93
N MET A 131 -5.00 -18.80 6.96
CA MET A 131 -6.20 -18.05 6.59
C MET A 131 -7.31 -18.97 6.07
N ALA A 132 -6.96 -20.01 5.31
CA ALA A 132 -7.90 -21.04 4.89
C ALA A 132 -8.46 -21.83 6.07
N ASP A 133 -7.61 -22.27 7.01
CA ASP A 133 -8.04 -23.00 8.21
C ASP A 133 -9.01 -22.15 9.06
N ILE A 134 -8.73 -20.84 9.21
CA ILE A 134 -9.62 -19.89 9.90
C ILE A 134 -10.95 -19.76 9.16
N ALA A 135 -10.93 -19.64 7.83
CA ALA A 135 -12.14 -19.52 7.02
C ALA A 135 -13.05 -20.75 7.14
N VAL A 136 -12.44 -21.96 7.14
CA VAL A 136 -13.16 -23.22 7.36
C VAL A 136 -13.75 -23.28 8.76
N LYS A 137 -12.94 -23.02 9.79
CA LYS A 137 -13.37 -23.10 11.20
C LYS A 137 -14.56 -22.20 11.51
N ARG A 138 -14.63 -21.01 10.91
CA ARG A 138 -15.73 -20.05 11.13
C ARG A 138 -16.91 -20.20 10.17
N GLY A 139 -16.82 -21.09 9.17
CA GLY A 139 -17.86 -21.29 8.16
C GLY A 139 -18.10 -20.09 7.23
N LYS A 140 -17.11 -19.20 7.08
CA LYS A 140 -17.20 -17.99 6.23
C LYS A 140 -15.88 -17.78 5.49
N GLY A 141 -15.94 -17.73 4.15
CA GLY A 141 -14.77 -17.50 3.31
C GLY A 141 -14.00 -16.22 3.66
N ILE A 142 -12.71 -16.18 3.35
CA ILE A 142 -11.84 -15.00 3.48
C ILE A 142 -11.29 -14.65 2.10
N VAL A 143 -11.16 -13.36 1.84
CA VAL A 143 -10.36 -12.86 0.71
C VAL A 143 -9.00 -12.47 1.26
N TYR A 144 -7.93 -13.03 0.70
CA TYR A 144 -6.57 -12.68 1.07
C TYR A 144 -5.91 -12.03 -0.15
N VAL A 145 -5.43 -10.81 0.03
CA VAL A 145 -4.70 -10.06 -0.99
C VAL A 145 -3.32 -9.77 -0.46
N ASN A 146 -2.29 -10.21 -1.16
CA ASN A 146 -0.93 -9.87 -0.82
C ASN A 146 -0.25 -9.07 -1.93
N GLU A 147 0.54 -8.10 -1.52
CA GLU A 147 1.22 -7.14 -2.38
C GLU A 147 2.72 -7.10 -2.08
N ASN A 148 3.54 -7.04 -3.13
CA ASN A 148 4.98 -6.86 -3.00
C ASN A 148 5.64 -6.22 -4.24
N CYS A 149 6.97 -6.09 -4.23
CA CYS A 149 7.69 -5.46 -5.35
C CYS A 149 7.75 -6.32 -6.63
N PHE A 150 8.05 -7.61 -6.55
CA PHE A 150 8.47 -8.44 -7.70
C PHE A 150 7.51 -9.58 -8.07
N GLY A 151 6.40 -9.75 -7.35
CA GLY A 151 5.52 -10.90 -7.47
C GLY A 151 5.94 -12.08 -6.58
N TYR A 152 5.21 -13.19 -6.69
CA TYR A 152 5.34 -14.37 -5.82
C TYR A 152 5.96 -15.59 -6.52
N GLU A 153 6.41 -15.41 -7.75
CA GLU A 153 7.01 -16.45 -8.59
C GLU A 153 8.35 -15.96 -9.19
N GLY A 154 9.19 -16.91 -9.61
CA GLY A 154 10.48 -16.62 -10.23
C GLY A 154 11.59 -16.22 -9.24
N GLU A 155 12.78 -15.95 -9.79
CA GLU A 155 14.02 -15.78 -9.02
C GLU A 155 14.01 -14.60 -8.06
N TRP A 156 13.16 -13.61 -8.32
CA TRP A 156 13.13 -12.36 -7.55
C TRP A 156 11.98 -12.30 -6.55
N ALA A 157 11.12 -13.32 -6.47
CA ALA A 157 9.98 -13.35 -5.57
C ALA A 157 10.36 -13.06 -4.11
N GLY A 158 11.53 -13.54 -3.66
CA GLY A 158 12.00 -13.32 -2.28
C GLY A 158 12.72 -11.98 -2.04
N ARG A 159 12.96 -11.17 -3.08
CA ARG A 159 13.76 -9.94 -2.96
C ARG A 159 12.93 -8.77 -2.39
N PRO A 160 13.52 -7.93 -1.53
CA PRO A 160 12.89 -6.65 -1.19
C PRO A 160 12.98 -5.66 -2.33
N GLY A 161 12.00 -4.78 -2.42
CA GLY A 161 12.08 -3.62 -3.30
C GLY A 161 11.02 -2.58 -2.94
N TRP A 162 11.25 -1.40 -3.48
CA TRP A 162 10.32 -0.27 -3.50
C TRP A 162 10.01 0.03 -4.97
N GLN A 163 9.01 0.87 -5.22
CA GLN A 163 8.66 1.25 -6.59
C GLN A 163 9.88 1.67 -7.41
N GLN A 164 10.77 2.51 -6.89
CA GLN A 164 11.91 3.00 -7.69
C GLN A 164 12.83 1.86 -8.15
N VAL A 165 12.89 0.76 -7.37
CA VAL A 165 13.63 -0.44 -7.76
C VAL A 165 12.88 -1.18 -8.87
N ALA A 166 11.56 -1.32 -8.77
CA ALA A 166 10.73 -1.88 -9.84
C ALA A 166 10.87 -1.04 -11.12
N ASP A 167 10.70 0.28 -11.03
CA ASP A 167 10.79 1.21 -12.16
C ASP A 167 12.12 1.09 -12.92
N CYS A 168 13.24 0.95 -12.19
CA CYS A 168 14.56 0.76 -12.80
C CYS A 168 14.74 -0.63 -13.43
N VAL A 169 14.22 -1.66 -12.78
CA VAL A 169 14.31 -3.06 -13.23
C VAL A 169 13.51 -3.29 -14.50
N THR A 170 12.30 -2.74 -14.54
CA THR A 170 11.32 -2.98 -15.61
C THR A 170 11.61 -2.11 -16.83
N GLY A 171 12.36 -1.02 -16.65
CA GLY A 171 12.71 -0.06 -17.69
C GLY A 171 11.85 1.19 -17.69
N ILE A 172 10.88 1.34 -16.78
CA ILE A 172 10.07 2.57 -16.65
C ILE A 172 10.94 3.80 -16.44
N ALA A 173 11.98 3.69 -15.60
CA ALA A 173 12.91 4.80 -15.38
C ALA A 173 13.73 5.14 -16.65
N TRP A 174 14.00 4.15 -17.50
CA TRP A 174 14.66 4.36 -18.78
C TRP A 174 13.74 5.09 -19.77
N GLU A 175 12.48 4.65 -19.88
CA GLU A 175 11.47 5.30 -20.73
C GLU A 175 11.24 6.77 -20.33
N LEU A 176 11.23 7.08 -19.03
CA LEU A 176 11.16 8.47 -18.59
C LEU A 176 12.40 9.28 -19.00
N GLY A 177 13.59 8.70 -18.92
CA GLY A 177 14.81 9.30 -19.43
C GLY A 177 14.75 9.60 -20.93
N GLN A 178 14.30 8.64 -21.72
CA GLN A 178 14.09 8.81 -23.17
C GLN A 178 13.04 9.88 -23.47
N PHE A 179 11.92 9.91 -22.73
CA PHE A 179 10.93 10.99 -22.82
C PHE A 179 11.54 12.35 -22.51
N MET A 180 12.54 12.44 -21.64
CA MET A 180 13.24 13.70 -21.33
C MET A 180 14.35 14.03 -22.34
N GLY A 181 14.59 13.19 -23.35
CA GLY A 181 15.65 13.34 -24.34
C GLY A 181 17.04 12.99 -23.79
N LEU A 182 17.11 12.09 -22.81
CA LEU A 182 18.33 11.69 -22.13
C LEU A 182 18.70 10.24 -22.44
N ASP A 183 20.00 9.95 -22.45
CA ASP A 183 20.56 8.58 -22.56
C ASP A 183 20.92 8.02 -21.16
N GLU A 184 20.01 8.19 -20.21
CA GLU A 184 20.14 7.71 -18.83
C GLU A 184 18.76 7.49 -18.19
N SER A 185 18.68 6.69 -17.13
CA SER A 185 17.44 6.47 -16.39
C SER A 185 17.10 7.62 -15.44
N VAL A 186 15.84 8.04 -15.39
CA VAL A 186 15.33 8.97 -14.38
C VAL A 186 14.11 8.34 -13.73
N VAL A 187 14.08 8.22 -12.40
CA VAL A 187 12.93 7.63 -11.71
C VAL A 187 11.71 8.55 -11.79
N PRO A 188 10.49 8.01 -11.94
CA PRO A 188 9.27 8.80 -11.92
C PRO A 188 9.14 9.74 -10.71
N PRO A 189 8.62 10.97 -10.89
CA PRO A 189 8.50 11.96 -9.81
C PRO A 189 7.45 11.59 -8.77
N PHE A 190 6.51 10.72 -9.11
CA PHE A 190 5.41 10.33 -8.25
C PHE A 190 5.32 8.80 -8.19
N PRO A 191 4.74 8.26 -7.10
CA PRO A 191 4.69 6.82 -6.88
C PRO A 191 3.57 6.16 -7.72
N ILE A 192 3.66 6.30 -9.05
CA ILE A 192 2.66 5.82 -10.02
C ILE A 192 2.46 4.30 -9.91
N SER A 193 3.54 3.54 -9.77
CA SER A 193 3.47 2.08 -9.64
C SER A 193 2.85 1.64 -8.31
N ASP A 194 3.14 2.34 -7.20
CA ASP A 194 2.50 2.07 -5.91
C ASP A 194 0.98 2.30 -5.97
N TYR A 195 0.53 3.47 -6.43
CA TYR A 195 -0.91 3.76 -6.56
C TYR A 195 -1.58 2.80 -7.56
N GLY A 196 -0.93 2.54 -8.69
CA GLY A 196 -1.40 1.61 -9.70
C GLY A 196 -1.57 0.19 -9.19
N THR A 197 -0.57 -0.33 -8.50
CA THR A 197 -0.60 -1.63 -7.83
C THR A 197 -1.68 -1.65 -6.75
N GLY A 198 -1.86 -0.56 -6.01
CA GLY A 198 -2.96 -0.40 -5.07
C GLY A 198 -4.34 -0.52 -5.72
N CYS A 199 -4.53 0.08 -6.90
CA CYS A 199 -5.76 -0.08 -7.69
C CYS A 199 -5.97 -1.54 -8.14
N ILE A 200 -4.93 -2.21 -8.64
CA ILE A 200 -5.00 -3.63 -9.03
C ILE A 200 -5.32 -4.52 -7.82
N GLY A 201 -4.70 -4.25 -6.67
CA GLY A 201 -4.99 -4.97 -5.43
C GLY A 201 -6.42 -4.74 -4.93
N ALA A 202 -6.96 -3.53 -5.07
CA ALA A 202 -8.36 -3.25 -4.73
C ALA A 202 -9.34 -3.97 -5.66
N ILE A 203 -9.08 -3.97 -6.97
CA ILE A 203 -9.86 -4.75 -7.95
C ILE A 203 -9.82 -6.24 -7.58
N THR A 204 -8.65 -6.75 -7.20
CA THR A 204 -8.45 -8.14 -6.76
C THR A 204 -9.28 -8.45 -5.52
N ALA A 205 -9.28 -7.57 -4.51
CA ALA A 205 -10.10 -7.74 -3.31
C ALA A 205 -11.60 -7.75 -3.64
N LEU A 206 -12.06 -6.81 -4.48
CA LEU A 206 -13.46 -6.71 -4.90
C LEU A 206 -13.91 -7.95 -5.71
N ALA A 207 -13.07 -8.43 -6.64
CA ALA A 207 -13.31 -9.67 -7.39
C ALA A 207 -13.38 -10.89 -6.46
N GLY A 208 -12.46 -10.99 -5.48
CA GLY A 208 -12.49 -12.02 -4.45
C GLY A 208 -13.76 -11.96 -3.59
N LEU A 209 -14.21 -10.77 -3.21
CA LEU A 209 -15.46 -10.59 -2.45
C LEU A 209 -16.68 -11.00 -3.27
N TYR A 210 -16.71 -10.63 -4.55
CA TYR A 210 -17.76 -11.04 -5.49
C TYR A 210 -17.80 -12.57 -5.63
N HIS A 211 -16.66 -13.21 -5.86
CA HIS A 211 -16.60 -14.65 -5.99
C HIS A 211 -16.93 -15.38 -4.69
N ARG A 212 -16.46 -14.88 -3.54
CA ARG A 212 -16.84 -15.42 -2.23
C ARG A 212 -18.35 -15.39 -2.03
N THR A 213 -19.00 -14.30 -2.43
CA THR A 213 -20.44 -14.11 -2.26
C THR A 213 -21.26 -15.00 -3.20
N THR A 214 -20.77 -15.21 -4.43
CA THR A 214 -21.50 -15.96 -5.47
C THR A 214 -21.17 -17.45 -5.52
N LYS A 215 -19.98 -17.85 -5.07
CA LYS A 215 -19.47 -19.23 -5.16
C LYS A 215 -18.99 -19.80 -3.82
N GLY A 216 -18.92 -19.00 -2.76
CA GLY A 216 -18.30 -19.39 -1.51
C GLY A 216 -16.78 -19.48 -1.60
N GLY A 217 -16.15 -20.12 -0.61
CA GLY A 217 -14.72 -20.44 -0.61
C GLY A 217 -13.77 -19.32 -0.17
N LEU A 218 -12.48 -19.64 -0.19
CA LEU A 218 -11.37 -18.71 0.01
C LEU A 218 -10.89 -18.20 -1.35
N TRP A 219 -10.63 -16.90 -1.45
CA TRP A 219 -10.06 -16.28 -2.65
C TRP A 219 -8.74 -15.63 -2.28
N HIS A 220 -7.68 -16.04 -2.95
CA HIS A 220 -6.35 -15.46 -2.80
C HIS A 220 -5.99 -14.76 -4.11
N GLY A 221 -5.69 -13.47 -4.04
CA GLY A 221 -5.13 -12.74 -5.17
C GLY A 221 -3.85 -12.00 -4.80
N MET A 222 -3.07 -11.68 -5.81
CA MET A 222 -1.73 -11.12 -5.69
C MET A 222 -1.62 -9.85 -6.53
N ALA A 223 -0.91 -8.85 -6.03
CA ALA A 223 -0.54 -7.66 -6.79
C ALA A 223 0.96 -7.39 -6.61
N SER A 224 1.60 -6.75 -7.59
CA SER A 224 2.99 -6.32 -7.41
C SER A 224 3.36 -5.15 -8.30
N LEU A 225 4.29 -4.33 -7.81
CA LEU A 225 4.84 -3.16 -8.52
C LEU A 225 5.35 -3.53 -9.92
N LEU A 226 6.19 -4.57 -10.01
CA LEU A 226 6.74 -5.03 -11.29
C LEU A 226 5.66 -5.39 -12.31
N HIS A 227 4.63 -6.15 -11.90
CA HIS A 227 3.55 -6.52 -12.83
C HIS A 227 2.72 -5.32 -13.27
N TYR A 228 2.57 -4.30 -12.42
CA TYR A 228 1.92 -3.05 -12.83
C TYR A 228 2.78 -2.28 -13.85
N ASP A 229 4.09 -2.22 -13.68
CA ASP A 229 4.99 -1.61 -14.67
C ASP A 229 4.93 -2.34 -16.02
N LEU A 230 4.90 -3.68 -16.01
CA LEU A 230 4.73 -4.46 -17.23
C LEU A 230 3.37 -4.20 -17.90
N LEU A 231 2.33 -3.91 -17.12
CA LEU A 231 1.05 -3.45 -17.66
C LEU A 231 1.19 -2.08 -18.33
N LEU A 232 1.94 -1.13 -17.76
CA LEU A 232 2.19 0.18 -18.39
C LEU A 232 2.88 0.01 -19.77
N PHE A 233 3.89 -0.86 -19.85
CA PHE A 233 4.52 -1.18 -21.14
C PHE A 233 3.55 -1.78 -22.14
N LYS A 234 2.65 -2.65 -21.69
CA LYS A 234 1.63 -3.26 -22.54
C LYS A 234 0.60 -2.24 -23.06
N VAL A 235 0.29 -1.20 -22.27
CA VAL A 235 -0.60 -0.10 -22.69
C VAL A 235 0.09 0.78 -23.74
N GLY A 236 1.41 0.89 -23.69
CA GLY A 236 2.22 1.60 -24.68
C GLY A 236 2.32 3.10 -24.41
N LEU A 237 3.12 3.77 -25.24
CA LEU A 237 3.38 5.20 -25.12
C LEU A 237 2.24 6.03 -25.71
N LEU A 238 2.11 7.26 -25.19
CA LEU A 238 1.23 8.27 -25.77
C LEU A 238 1.72 8.67 -27.19
N PRO A 239 0.83 9.18 -28.07
CA PRO A 239 1.25 9.67 -29.39
C PRO A 239 2.33 10.75 -29.30
N GLU A 240 3.25 10.81 -30.27
CA GLU A 240 4.39 11.74 -30.27
C GLU A 240 3.97 13.23 -30.15
N SER A 241 2.82 13.59 -30.73
CA SER A 241 2.26 14.94 -30.60
C SER A 241 1.92 15.28 -29.14
N VAL A 242 1.34 14.33 -28.41
CA VAL A 242 1.02 14.48 -26.98
C VAL A 242 2.30 14.51 -26.15
N GLN A 243 3.27 13.64 -26.47
CA GLN A 243 4.56 13.65 -25.77
C GLN A 243 5.30 14.98 -25.95
N THR A 244 5.28 15.55 -27.15
CA THR A 244 5.86 16.87 -27.45
C THR A 244 5.20 17.97 -26.62
N GLU A 245 3.87 17.97 -26.53
CA GLU A 245 3.12 18.92 -25.69
C GLU A 245 3.48 18.75 -24.21
N LEU A 246 3.51 17.51 -23.70
CA LEU A 246 3.85 17.22 -22.31
C LEU A 246 5.29 17.66 -21.97
N ARG A 247 6.26 17.48 -22.88
CA ARG A 247 7.63 17.98 -22.70
C ARG A 247 7.67 19.51 -22.60
N GLN A 248 6.93 20.22 -23.46
CA GLN A 248 6.82 21.68 -23.39
C GLN A 248 6.19 22.14 -22.07
N GLN A 249 5.14 21.43 -21.62
CA GLN A 249 4.48 21.72 -20.34
C GLN A 249 5.36 21.37 -19.14
N ALA A 250 6.21 20.34 -19.19
CA ALA A 250 7.11 19.96 -18.10
C ALA A 250 8.12 21.08 -17.76
N GLY A 251 8.58 21.82 -18.77
CA GLY A 251 9.50 22.93 -18.61
C GLY A 251 10.95 22.52 -18.32
N PRO A 252 11.90 23.48 -18.41
CA PRO A 252 13.33 23.18 -18.43
C PRO A 252 13.85 22.58 -17.12
N ASP A 253 13.35 23.04 -15.97
CA ASP A 253 13.78 22.54 -14.66
C ASP A 253 13.49 21.05 -14.47
N PHE A 254 12.33 20.58 -14.96
CA PHE A 254 11.97 19.17 -14.91
C PHE A 254 12.86 18.35 -15.87
N LEU A 255 13.04 18.82 -17.10
CA LEU A 255 13.87 18.17 -18.12
C LEU A 255 15.37 18.18 -17.76
N ALA A 256 15.78 19.00 -16.79
CA ALA A 256 17.13 19.02 -16.21
C ALA A 256 17.36 17.96 -15.13
N LEU A 257 16.34 17.19 -14.71
CA LEU A 257 16.49 16.09 -13.77
C LEU A 257 17.30 14.93 -14.40
N ARG A 258 17.97 14.15 -13.56
CA ARG A 258 19.04 13.19 -13.91
C ARG A 258 19.02 12.02 -12.92
N HIS A 259 19.65 10.90 -13.26
CA HIS A 259 19.66 9.68 -12.43
C HIS A 259 20.16 9.91 -10.99
N ALA A 260 21.07 10.88 -10.80
CA ALA A 260 21.69 11.17 -9.52
C ALA A 260 20.81 12.03 -8.58
N HIS A 261 19.68 12.56 -9.06
CA HIS A 261 18.79 13.35 -8.22
C HIS A 261 17.99 12.45 -7.28
N SER A 262 17.83 12.89 -6.04
CA SER A 262 17.00 12.19 -5.07
C SER A 262 15.52 12.29 -5.43
N VAL A 263 14.72 11.36 -4.93
CA VAL A 263 13.26 11.39 -5.07
C VAL A 263 12.70 12.74 -4.58
N ASP A 264 13.22 13.28 -3.46
CA ASP A 264 12.78 14.59 -2.96
C ASP A 264 13.04 15.74 -3.94
N GLN A 265 14.20 15.72 -4.62
CA GLN A 265 14.54 16.72 -5.63
C GLN A 265 13.65 16.59 -6.86
N ILE A 266 13.43 15.35 -7.32
CA ILE A 266 12.59 15.03 -8.49
C ILE A 266 11.13 15.43 -8.20
N SER A 267 10.52 14.87 -7.14
CA SER A 267 9.15 15.16 -6.72
C SER A 267 8.93 16.64 -6.40
N GLY A 268 9.88 17.27 -5.71
CA GLY A 268 9.82 18.70 -5.39
C GLY A 268 9.83 19.59 -6.64
N THR A 269 10.61 19.23 -7.65
CA THR A 269 10.66 19.93 -8.94
C THR A 269 9.36 19.76 -9.71
N ALA A 270 8.84 18.52 -9.78
CA ALA A 270 7.55 18.24 -10.41
C ALA A 270 6.40 19.00 -9.73
N LEU A 271 6.31 18.98 -8.39
CA LEU A 271 5.27 19.69 -7.64
C LEU A 271 5.34 21.22 -7.83
N ARG A 272 6.54 21.81 -7.83
CA ARG A 272 6.70 23.25 -8.12
C ARG A 272 6.23 23.60 -9.52
N ARG A 273 6.44 22.71 -10.50
CA ARG A 273 5.95 22.92 -11.86
C ARG A 273 4.44 22.82 -11.94
N MET A 274 3.85 21.78 -11.35
CA MET A 274 2.38 21.58 -11.35
C MET A 274 1.62 22.76 -10.74
N ARG A 275 2.18 23.45 -9.74
CA ARG A 275 1.58 24.65 -9.15
C ARG A 275 1.57 25.88 -10.06
N LYS A 276 2.31 25.84 -11.17
CA LYS A 276 2.43 26.95 -12.15
C LYS A 276 1.63 26.69 -13.44
N LEU A 277 1.04 25.50 -13.57
CA LEU A 277 0.09 25.14 -14.64
C LEU A 277 -1.31 25.57 -14.22
#